data_AF-A0A948QF37-F1
#
_entry.id   AF-A0A948QF37-F1
#
_cell.length_a   1.000
_cell.length_b   1.000
_cell.length_c   1.000
_cell.angle_alpha   90.00
_cell.angle_beta   90.00
_cell.angle_gamma   90.00
#
_symmetry.space_group_name_H-M   'P 1'
#
loop_
_entity.id
_entity.type
_entity.pdbx_description
1 polymer ?
#
loop_
_entity_poly.entity_id
_entity_poly.type
_entity_poly.pdbx_seq_one_letter_code
_entity_poly.pdbx_strand_id
1 'polypeptide(L)' 'MVELLRPIRGGFLRPFGCGAFIKKFFLGQGPEGRPKIDPNRGACQADIFYHYKLALHTAYAEDAT' A
#
# COMPACT_ATOMS: atom_id res chain seq x y z
N MET A 1 -22.10 -19.62 16.68
CA MET A 1 -22.12 -18.64 15.57
C MET A 1 -21.12 -17.55 15.95
N VAL A 2 -20.07 -17.32 15.15
CA VAL A 2 -19.08 -16.26 15.43
C VAL A 2 -19.57 -14.99 14.77
N GLU A 3 -19.93 -13.99 15.58
CA GLU A 3 -20.35 -12.68 15.08
C GLU A 3 -19.13 -11.88 14.64
N LEU A 4 -19.08 -11.49 13.37
CA LEU A 4 -17.94 -10.79 12.79
C LEU A 4 -18.00 -9.31 13.21
N LEU A 5 -17.27 -8.95 14.26
CA LEU A 5 -17.22 -7.58 14.77
C LEU A 5 -16.47 -6.65 13.78
N ARG A 6 -17.20 -6.08 12.80
CA ARG A 6 -16.68 -5.03 11.90
C ARG A 6 -17.68 -3.89 11.75
N PRO A 7 -17.21 -2.65 11.53
CA PRO A 7 -18.09 -1.50 11.29
C PRO A 7 -19.02 -1.70 10.09
N ILE A 8 -20.26 -1.22 10.19
CA ILE A 8 -21.27 -1.25 9.12
C ILE A 8 -20.89 -0.30 7.97
N ARG A 9 -20.11 0.75 8.27
CA ARG A 9 -19.51 1.70 7.32
C ARG A 9 -18.07 1.98 7.74
N GLY A 10 -17.16 2.11 6.76
CA GLY A 10 -15.75 2.42 7.04
C GLY A 10 -15.01 1.30 7.76
N GLY A 11 -15.09 0.08 7.22
CA GLY A 11 -14.27 -1.05 7.70
C GLY A 11 -12.77 -0.74 7.61
N PHE A 12 -11.96 -1.47 8.37
CA PHE A 12 -10.49 -1.38 8.29
C PHE A 12 -10.01 -2.00 6.97
N LEU A 13 -10.14 -1.25 5.87
CA LEU A 13 -9.68 -1.69 4.58
C LEU A 13 -8.16 -1.76 4.63
N ARG A 14 -7.60 -2.95 4.38
CA ARG A 14 -6.17 -3.14 4.15
C ARG A 14 -6.00 -3.56 2.69
N PRO A 15 -5.94 -2.61 1.75
CA PRO A 15 -5.91 -2.92 0.33
C PRO A 15 -4.67 -3.74 -0.05
N PHE A 16 -3.56 -3.59 0.69
CA PHE A 16 -2.36 -4.41 0.54
C PHE A 16 -1.50 -4.36 1.81
N GLY A 17 -0.62 -5.35 1.97
CA GLY A 17 0.30 -5.45 3.10
C GLY A 17 1.60 -4.66 2.89
N CYS A 18 2.11 -4.05 3.97
CA CYS A 18 3.36 -3.28 3.98
C CYS A 18 4.56 -4.07 3.43
N GLY A 19 4.79 -5.30 3.90
CA GLY A 19 5.92 -6.12 3.45
C GLY A 19 5.84 -6.48 1.96
N ALA A 20 4.64 -6.75 1.44
CA ALA A 20 4.43 -7.02 0.03
C ALA A 20 4.69 -5.79 -0.83
N PHE A 21 4.29 -4.61 -0.35
CA PHE A 21 4.59 -3.33 -1.00
C PHE A 21 6.09 -3.07 -1.08
N ILE A 22 6.80 -3.16 0.05
CA ILE A 22 8.26 -2.92 0.12
C ILE A 22 9.01 -3.86 -0.82
N LYS A 23 8.65 -5.15 -0.83
CA LYS A 23 9.26 -6.13 -1.74
C LYS A 23 9.07 -5.73 -3.21
N LYS A 24 7.84 -5.43 -3.64
CA LYS A 24 7.56 -5.02 -5.03
C LYS A 24 8.25 -3.71 -5.39
N PHE A 25 8.34 -2.78 -4.43
CA PHE A 25 9.01 -1.49 -4.59
C PHE A 25 10.51 -1.70 -4.86
N PHE A 26 11.21 -2.49 -4.04
CA PHE A 26 12.62 -2.81 -4.27
C PHE A 26 12.90 -3.61 -5.54
N LEU A 27 11.94 -4.41 -6.01
CA LEU A 27 12.03 -5.10 -7.29
C LEU A 27 11.81 -4.17 -8.50
N GLY A 28 11.59 -2.86 -8.29
CA GLY A 28 11.37 -1.90 -9.38
C GLY A 28 10.05 -2.11 -10.12
N GLN A 29 9.08 -2.80 -9.52
CA GLN A 29 7.83 -3.17 -10.19
C GLN A 29 6.80 -2.04 -10.21
N GLY A 30 6.98 -0.99 -9.41
CA GLY A 30 6.06 0.15 -9.31
C GLY A 30 4.70 -0.26 -8.72
N PRO A 31 4.66 -0.80 -7.48
CA PRO A 31 3.42 -1.27 -6.88
C PRO A 31 2.38 -0.15 -6.75
N GLU A 32 1.10 -0.47 -6.97
CA GLU A 32 -0.02 0.48 -6.80
C GLU A 32 0.14 1.76 -7.64
N GLY A 33 0.70 1.64 -8.85
CA GLY A 33 0.96 2.76 -9.77
C GLY A 33 2.04 3.74 -9.28
N ARG A 34 2.84 3.34 -8.28
CA ARG A 34 3.93 4.18 -7.74
C ARG A 34 5.18 4.12 -8.64
N PRO A 35 6.07 5.13 -8.53
CA PRO A 35 7.27 5.18 -9.36
C PRO A 35 8.12 3.90 -9.25
N LYS A 36 8.66 3.47 -10.39
CA LYS A 36 9.66 2.39 -10.43
C LYS A 36 11.00 2.96 -9.97
N ILE A 37 11.66 2.27 -9.06
CA ILE A 37 13.04 2.57 -8.66
C ILE A 37 14.02 1.63 -9.34
N ASP A 38 15.29 2.05 -9.43
CA ASP A 38 16.39 1.16 -9.82
C ASP A 38 16.70 0.19 -8.66
N PRO A 39 16.49 -1.13 -8.83
CA PRO A 39 16.77 -2.11 -7.79
C PRO A 39 18.22 -2.14 -7.31
N ASN A 40 19.17 -1.75 -8.16
CA ASN A 40 20.60 -1.78 -7.81
C ASN A 40 21.00 -0.61 -6.92
N ARG A 41 20.31 0.52 -7.06
CA ARG A 41 20.52 1.71 -6.23
C ARG A 41 19.70 1.67 -4.94
N GLY A 42 18.49 1.11 -5.00
CA GLY A 42 17.53 1.11 -3.90
C GLY A 42 16.88 2.47 -3.67
N ALA A 43 16.31 2.67 -2.49
CA ALA A 43 15.67 3.91 -2.07
C ALA A 43 15.80 4.12 -0.56
N CYS A 44 15.74 5.38 -0.13
CA CYS A 44 15.72 5.70 1.29
C CYS A 44 14.40 5.25 1.92
N GLN A 45 14.44 4.89 3.22
CA GLN A 45 13.24 4.47 3.95
C GLN A 45 12.12 5.53 3.90
N ALA A 46 12.48 6.82 3.92
CA ALA A 46 11.53 7.92 3.83
C ALA A 46 10.75 7.92 2.50
N ASP A 47 11.42 7.63 1.39
CA ASP A 47 10.80 7.57 0.06
C ASP A 47 9.82 6.39 -0.04
N ILE A 48 10.24 5.23 0.48
CA ILE A 48 9.40 4.03 0.53
C ILE A 48 8.15 4.31 1.38
N PHE A 49 8.32 4.94 2.54
CA PHE A 49 7.21 5.31 3.41
C PHE A 49 6.26 6.30 2.75
N TYR A 50 6.79 7.32 2.07
CA TYR A 50 6.02 8.30 1.32
C TYR A 50 5.14 7.62 0.27
N HIS A 51 5.72 6.77 -0.58
CA HIS A 51 4.97 6.08 -1.64
C HIS A 51 3.97 5.06 -1.09
N TYR A 52 4.31 4.36 0.00
CA TYR A 52 3.40 3.45 0.67
C TYR A 52 2.17 4.18 1.21
N LYS A 53 2.36 5.32 1.89
CA LYS A 53 1.26 6.14 2.41
C LYS A 53 0.40 6.68 1.28
N LEU A 54 1.01 7.18 0.21
CA LEU A 54 0.27 7.63 -0.97
C LEU A 54 -0.58 6.48 -1.54
N ALA A 55 -0.01 5.29 -1.72
CA ALA A 55 -0.71 4.11 -2.24
C ALA A 55 -1.94 3.77 -1.40
N LEU A 56 -1.81 3.79 -0.08
CA LEU A 56 -2.93 3.54 0.81
C LEU A 56 -4.02 4.60 0.67
N HIS A 57 -3.65 5.87 0.57
CA HIS A 57 -4.62 6.96 0.40
C HIS A 57 -5.39 6.86 -0.92
N THR A 58 -4.72 6.52 -2.02
CA THR A 58 -5.37 6.28 -3.31
C THR A 58 -6.34 5.10 -3.22
N ALA A 59 -5.88 3.96 -2.70
CA ALA A 59 -6.74 2.78 -2.56
C ALA A 59 -7.96 3.06 -1.66
N TYR A 60 -7.80 3.83 -0.57
CA TYR A 60 -8.94 4.24 0.26
C TYR A 60 -9.91 5.16 -0.48
N ALA A 61 -9.42 6.05 -1.33
CA ALA A 61 -10.28 6.94 -2.09
C ALA A 61 -11.03 6.19 -3.20
N GLU A 62 -10.39 5.22 -3.86
CA GLU A 62 -10.98 4.42 -4.93
C GLU A 62 -12.03 3.43 -4.41
N ASP A 63 -11.80 2.77 -3.27
CA ASP A 63 -12.76 1.84 -2.64
C ASP A 63 -13.89 2.56 -1.86
N ALA A 64 -13.81 3.88 -1.69
CA ALA A 64 -14.82 4.67 -0.98
C ALA A 64 -15.99 5.15 -1.87
N THR A 65 -16.06 4.71 -3.12
CA THR A 65 -17.08 5.09 -4.11
C THR A 65 -18.08 3.97 -4.33
#